data_AF-A0A6F9BJ94-F1
#
_entry.id   AF-A0A6F9BJ94-F1
#
_cell.length_a   1.000
_cell.length_b   1.000
_cell.length_c   1.000
_cell.angle_alpha   90.00
_cell.angle_beta   90.00
_cell.angle_gamma   90.00
#
_symmetry.space_group_name_H-M   'P 1'
#
loop_
_entity.id
_entity.type
_entity.pdbx_description
1 polymer ?
#
loop_
_entity_poly.entity_id
_entity_poly.type
_entity_poly.pdbx_seq_one_letter_code
_entity_poly.pdbx_strand_id
1 'polypeptide(L)'
;MKLYTYTLFLIYLTTVNAGKGSHSLWALASHILGETEFPEFCVLWMLDDIQVGYYDSNSWRFISRTDGNTDEYEGVAQGVSWDMYLSMRKRSSLLQHRFNSTTGIFVHQRLVGCELMGNEKQGQLMIKEAFNGVDGGVLNFNKLQYNYHPKWPELEFNQQRTHYVQMGLDKVYLPICIKSLKDYLKKEEKLVMRKVHPRVRLISKESTDSEGSKITCLAFGFYPRHINLTLLRDGQPVAEHELTGGQSLPNGDRTYQLRKSLTISVQELRGRHHYTCTATHLSMDNKLDVSW
;
A
#
# COMPACT_ATOMS: atom_id res chain seq x y z
N MET A 1 -67.31 -6.86 -7.21
CA MET A 1 -66.46 -7.36 -6.10
C MET A 1 -65.01 -7.18 -6.51
N LYS A 2 -64.36 -6.07 -6.10
CA LYS A 2 -62.97 -5.75 -6.45
C LYS A 2 -62.08 -6.26 -5.31
N LEU A 3 -61.28 -7.30 -5.55
CA LEU A 3 -60.25 -7.76 -4.61
C LEU A 3 -59.06 -6.79 -4.69
N TYR A 4 -58.74 -6.14 -3.58
CA TYR A 4 -57.50 -5.41 -3.40
C TYR A 4 -56.40 -6.40 -2.96
N THR A 5 -55.38 -6.57 -3.79
CA THR A 5 -54.14 -7.26 -3.44
C THR A 5 -53.29 -6.36 -2.54
N TYR A 6 -53.13 -6.73 -1.27
CA TYR A 6 -52.12 -6.17 -0.38
C TYR A 6 -50.86 -7.04 -0.44
N THR A 7 -49.86 -6.60 -1.19
CA THR A 7 -48.53 -7.20 -1.19
C THR A 7 -47.73 -6.58 -0.04
N LEU A 8 -47.51 -7.32 1.04
CA LEU A 8 -46.58 -6.95 2.10
C LEU A 8 -45.15 -7.00 1.56
N PHE A 9 -44.53 -5.83 1.36
CA PHE A 9 -43.08 -5.73 1.15
C PHE A 9 -42.38 -5.88 2.50
N LEU A 10 -41.94 -7.10 2.82
CA LEU A 10 -40.98 -7.32 3.91
C LEU A 10 -39.63 -6.78 3.46
N ILE A 11 -39.30 -5.57 3.91
CA ILE A 11 -37.94 -5.02 3.82
C ILE A 11 -37.07 -5.88 4.73
N TYR A 12 -36.40 -6.87 4.15
CA TYR A 12 -35.24 -7.48 4.79
C TYR A 12 -34.17 -6.39 4.91
N LEU A 13 -34.12 -5.75 6.08
CA LEU A 13 -32.91 -5.09 6.56
C LEU A 13 -31.85 -6.19 6.67
N THR A 14 -31.16 -6.44 5.57
CA THR A 14 -29.85 -7.08 5.66
C THR A 14 -29.02 -6.11 6.48
N THR A 15 -28.75 -6.48 7.72
CA THR A 15 -27.61 -5.94 8.43
C THR A 15 -26.42 -6.27 7.54
N VAL A 16 -25.99 -5.31 6.73
CA VAL A 16 -24.66 -5.33 6.14
C VAL A 16 -23.77 -5.27 7.35
N ASN A 17 -23.39 -6.45 7.84
CA ASN A 17 -22.33 -6.61 8.79
C ASN A 17 -21.18 -5.82 8.16
N ALA A 18 -20.80 -4.69 8.77
CA ALA A 18 -19.69 -3.87 8.30
C ALA A 18 -18.48 -4.79 8.35
N GLY A 19 -18.19 -5.43 7.21
CA GLY A 19 -17.22 -6.51 7.15
C GLY A 19 -15.89 -5.98 7.68
N LYS A 20 -15.24 -6.76 8.54
CA LYS A 20 -13.82 -6.52 8.83
C LYS A 20 -13.14 -6.34 7.47
N GLY A 21 -12.39 -5.25 7.28
CA GLY A 21 -11.74 -4.99 5.99
C GLY A 21 -10.80 -6.15 5.61
N SER A 22 -10.37 -6.20 4.35
CA SER A 22 -9.20 -7.02 4.01
C SER A 22 -7.95 -6.41 4.63
N HIS A 23 -7.06 -7.27 5.14
CA HIS A 23 -5.79 -6.87 5.73
C HIS A 23 -4.63 -7.63 5.10
N SER A 24 -3.43 -7.10 5.19
CA SER A 24 -2.25 -7.67 4.55
C SER A 24 -0.98 -7.47 5.37
N LEU A 25 -0.04 -8.42 5.25
CA LEU A 25 1.31 -8.31 5.82
C LEU A 25 2.32 -8.43 4.68
N TRP A 26 3.16 -7.41 4.53
CA TRP A 26 4.16 -7.33 3.48
C TRP A 26 5.57 -7.14 4.04
N ALA A 27 6.53 -7.86 3.48
CA ALA A 27 7.95 -7.63 3.63
C ALA A 27 8.49 -7.01 2.33
N LEU A 28 9.02 -5.80 2.43
CA LEU A 28 9.67 -5.08 1.34
C LEU A 28 11.17 -5.15 1.55
N ALA A 29 11.86 -5.94 0.74
CA ALA A 29 13.27 -6.21 0.86
C ALA A 29 14.07 -5.59 -0.28
N SER A 30 15.26 -5.11 0.05
CA SER A 30 16.27 -4.68 -0.92
C SER A 30 17.60 -5.33 -0.60
N HIS A 31 18.30 -5.78 -1.64
CA HIS A 31 19.67 -6.30 -1.58
C HIS A 31 20.53 -5.54 -2.57
N ILE A 32 21.59 -4.91 -2.09
CA ILE A 32 22.52 -4.09 -2.86
C ILE A 32 23.81 -4.89 -3.09
N LEU A 33 24.25 -4.98 -4.34
CA LEU A 33 25.57 -5.48 -4.72
C LEU A 33 26.44 -4.28 -5.11
N GLY A 34 27.64 -4.18 -4.54
CA GLY A 34 28.57 -3.07 -4.77
C GLY A 34 28.76 -2.21 -3.54
N GLU A 35 29.70 -1.26 -3.61
CA GLU A 35 30.00 -0.33 -2.51
C GLU A 35 28.85 0.67 -2.31
N THR A 36 28.38 0.80 -1.08
CA THR A 36 27.23 1.63 -0.71
C THR A 36 27.34 2.11 0.73
N GLU A 37 26.83 3.30 1.04
CA GLU A 37 26.71 3.81 2.41
C GLU A 37 25.49 3.22 3.15
N PHE A 38 24.58 2.59 2.40
CA PHE A 38 23.40 1.89 2.92
C PHE A 38 23.72 0.45 3.32
N PRO A 39 22.94 -0.19 4.21
CA PRO A 39 23.06 -1.62 4.45
C PRO A 39 22.96 -2.43 3.14
N GLU A 40 23.82 -3.45 2.97
CA GLU A 40 23.76 -4.37 1.83
C GLU A 40 22.40 -5.07 1.70
N PHE A 41 21.69 -5.25 2.81
CA PHE A 41 20.35 -5.83 2.82
C PHE A 41 19.48 -5.14 3.86
N CYS A 42 18.22 -4.89 3.52
CA CYS A 42 17.23 -4.41 4.47
C CYS A 42 15.83 -4.93 4.15
N VAL A 43 14.97 -4.98 5.18
CA VAL A 43 13.57 -5.40 5.09
C VAL A 43 12.69 -4.44 5.89
N LEU A 44 11.64 -3.93 5.26
CA LEU A 44 10.55 -3.21 5.91
C LEU A 44 9.34 -4.14 6.04
N TRP A 45 8.82 -4.28 7.25
CA TRP A 45 7.62 -5.07 7.52
C TRP A 45 6.43 -4.14 7.68
N MET A 46 5.43 -4.33 6.83
CA MET A 46 4.25 -3.47 6.68
C MET A 46 2.98 -4.27 6.97
N LEU A 47 2.24 -3.86 8.00
CA LEU A 47 0.87 -4.30 8.25
C LEU A 47 -0.06 -3.28 7.60
N ASP A 48 -0.73 -3.66 6.52
CA ASP A 48 -1.41 -2.74 5.62
C ASP A 48 -0.48 -1.58 5.20
N ASP A 49 -0.77 -0.37 5.66
CA ASP A 49 0.01 0.85 5.40
C ASP A 49 0.87 1.30 6.59
N ILE A 50 0.96 0.49 7.65
CA ILE A 50 1.69 0.77 8.88
C ILE A 50 2.97 -0.07 8.95
N GLN A 51 4.11 0.58 9.21
CA GLN A 51 5.36 -0.14 9.46
C GLN A 51 5.36 -0.75 10.87
N VAL A 52 5.48 -2.07 10.95
CA VAL A 52 5.54 -2.83 12.22
C VAL A 52 6.95 -3.31 12.55
N GLY A 53 7.88 -3.30 11.60
CA GLY A 53 9.25 -3.74 11.84
C GLY A 53 10.27 -3.30 10.80
N TYR A 54 11.54 -3.47 11.14
CA TYR A 54 12.70 -3.20 10.29
C TYR A 54 13.79 -4.24 10.55
N TYR A 55 14.54 -4.62 9.52
CA TYR A 55 15.71 -5.49 9.61
C TYR A 55 16.79 -4.98 8.66
N ASP A 56 18.06 -5.04 9.05
CA ASP A 56 19.17 -4.69 8.16
C ASP A 56 20.41 -5.57 8.36
N SER A 57 21.33 -5.50 7.41
CA SER A 57 22.62 -6.19 7.41
C SER A 57 23.71 -5.48 8.22
N ASN A 58 23.45 -4.32 8.81
CA ASN A 58 24.43 -3.64 9.66
C ASN A 58 24.36 -4.19 11.08
N SER A 59 23.13 -4.37 11.57
CA SER A 59 22.82 -4.88 12.90
C SER A 59 22.48 -6.37 12.90
N TRP A 60 22.03 -6.92 11.75
CA TRP A 60 21.47 -8.27 11.62
C TRP A 60 20.36 -8.55 12.62
N ARG A 61 19.61 -7.52 13.02
CA ARG A 61 18.57 -7.58 14.05
C ARG A 61 17.27 -7.01 13.54
N PHE A 62 16.19 -7.73 13.85
CA PHE A 62 14.85 -7.21 13.71
C PHE A 62 14.58 -6.19 14.82
N ILE A 63 14.12 -5.01 14.41
CA ILE A 63 13.72 -3.90 15.26
C ILE A 63 12.21 -3.75 15.12
N SER A 64 11.48 -4.12 16.17
CA SER A 64 10.04 -3.91 16.26
C SER A 64 9.69 -2.43 16.33
N ARG A 65 8.62 -2.03 15.63
CA ARG A 65 8.01 -0.68 15.70
C ARG A 65 6.61 -0.71 16.32
N THR A 66 6.28 -1.80 16.99
CA THR A 66 5.00 -2.04 17.68
C THR A 66 5.11 -1.77 19.18
N ASP A 67 4.00 -1.41 19.83
CA ASP A 67 4.00 -1.09 21.26
C ASP A 67 3.94 -2.38 22.12
N GLY A 68 4.80 -2.52 23.14
CA GLY A 68 4.80 -3.66 24.09
C GLY A 68 5.76 -4.81 23.74
N ASN A 69 5.90 -5.78 24.67
CA ASN A 69 6.95 -6.82 24.63
C ASN A 69 6.74 -7.85 23.48
N THR A 70 7.83 -8.29 22.85
CA THR A 70 7.84 -8.70 21.42
C THR A 70 8.57 -10.01 21.09
N ASP A 71 9.10 -10.72 22.09
CA ASP A 71 10.11 -11.77 21.87
C ASP A 71 9.71 -12.89 20.87
N GLU A 72 8.45 -13.37 20.87
CA GLU A 72 8.05 -14.48 19.99
C GLU A 72 7.94 -14.09 18.51
N TYR A 73 7.38 -12.90 18.21
CA TYR A 73 7.16 -12.45 16.83
C TYR A 73 8.45 -11.95 16.17
N GLU A 74 9.33 -11.34 16.98
CA GLU A 74 10.64 -10.90 16.53
C GLU A 74 11.48 -12.08 16.05
N GLY A 75 11.42 -13.22 16.75
CA GLY A 75 12.14 -14.43 16.33
C GLY A 75 11.72 -14.93 14.95
N VAL A 76 10.41 -14.91 14.64
CA VAL A 76 9.90 -15.31 13.32
C VAL A 76 10.32 -14.32 12.24
N ALA A 77 10.13 -13.01 12.46
CA ALA A 77 10.50 -11.99 11.49
C ALA A 77 12.02 -11.94 11.25
N GLN A 78 12.83 -12.15 12.30
CA GLN A 78 14.28 -12.34 12.24
C GLN A 78 14.65 -13.52 11.34
N GLY A 79 14.07 -14.69 11.58
CA GLY A 79 14.35 -15.90 10.81
C GLY A 79 13.96 -15.77 9.33
N VAL A 80 12.78 -15.21 9.05
CA VAL A 80 12.31 -14.97 7.68
C VAL A 80 13.19 -13.92 6.97
N SER A 81 13.61 -12.86 7.67
CA SER A 81 14.50 -11.85 7.09
C SER A 81 15.86 -12.44 6.72
N TRP A 82 16.40 -13.32 7.56
CA TRP A 82 17.65 -14.04 7.30
C TRP A 82 17.54 -15.02 6.11
N ASP A 83 16.47 -15.81 6.04
CA ASP A 83 16.24 -16.68 4.87
C ASP A 83 16.12 -15.87 3.57
N MET A 84 15.40 -14.75 3.63
CA MET A 84 15.25 -13.86 2.49
C MET A 84 16.58 -13.26 2.05
N TYR A 85 17.46 -12.86 2.98
CA TYR A 85 18.82 -12.43 2.67
C TYR A 85 19.59 -13.50 1.90
N LEU A 86 19.65 -14.74 2.42
CA LEU A 86 20.37 -15.84 1.77
C LEU A 86 19.85 -16.12 0.36
N SER A 87 18.52 -16.13 0.22
CA SER A 87 17.80 -16.33 -1.05
C SER A 87 18.08 -15.20 -2.04
N MET A 88 17.98 -13.94 -1.61
CA MET A 88 18.21 -12.78 -2.46
C MET A 88 19.66 -12.67 -2.85
N ARG A 89 20.62 -12.87 -1.94
CA ARG A 89 22.06 -12.82 -2.25
C ARG A 89 22.44 -13.80 -3.35
N LYS A 90 21.99 -15.06 -3.24
CA LYS A 90 22.20 -16.08 -4.27
C LYS A 90 21.59 -15.66 -5.62
N ARG A 91 20.38 -15.08 -5.58
CA ARG A 91 19.69 -14.63 -6.81
C ARG A 91 20.37 -13.42 -7.45
N SER A 92 20.76 -12.43 -6.64
CA SER A 92 21.43 -11.22 -7.12
C SER A 92 22.75 -11.57 -7.80
N SER A 93 23.54 -12.49 -7.23
CA SER A 93 24.78 -12.99 -7.87
C SER A 93 24.51 -13.63 -9.24
N LEU A 94 23.46 -14.47 -9.36
CA LEU A 94 23.07 -15.07 -10.65
C LEU A 94 22.70 -13.99 -11.69
N LEU A 95 21.92 -12.99 -11.28
CA LEU A 95 21.50 -11.91 -12.17
C LEU A 95 22.67 -11.01 -12.59
N GLN A 96 23.57 -10.69 -11.66
CA GLN A 96 24.77 -9.89 -11.93
C GLN A 96 25.62 -10.51 -13.05
N HIS A 97 25.83 -11.83 -13.03
CA HIS A 97 26.58 -12.52 -14.07
C HIS A 97 25.95 -12.38 -15.46
N ARG A 98 24.61 -12.40 -15.59
CA ARG A 98 23.94 -12.23 -16.89
C ARG A 98 24.14 -10.83 -17.48
N PHE A 99 24.19 -9.79 -16.64
CA PHE A 99 24.36 -8.42 -17.10
C PHE A 99 25.82 -8.07 -17.46
N ASN A 100 26.75 -9.03 -17.39
CA ASN A 100 28.19 -8.85 -17.68
C ASN A 100 28.80 -7.64 -16.97
N SER A 101 28.29 -7.31 -15.79
CA SER A 101 28.59 -6.06 -15.12
C SER A 101 29.40 -6.38 -13.85
N THR A 102 30.71 -6.20 -13.97
CA THR A 102 31.69 -6.47 -12.90
C THR A 102 31.92 -5.28 -11.99
N THR A 103 31.48 -4.09 -12.42
CA THR A 103 31.65 -2.82 -11.70
C THR A 103 30.31 -2.10 -11.64
N GLY A 104 29.96 -1.58 -10.47
CA GLY A 104 28.75 -0.79 -10.28
C GLY A 104 27.92 -1.26 -9.09
N ILE A 105 26.81 -0.54 -8.89
CA ILE A 105 25.84 -0.81 -7.84
C ILE A 105 24.60 -1.43 -8.48
N PHE A 106 24.19 -2.61 -7.99
CA PHE A 106 22.99 -3.30 -8.44
C PHE A 106 22.03 -3.47 -7.28
N VAL A 107 20.74 -3.27 -7.55
CA VAL A 107 19.70 -3.35 -6.54
C VAL A 107 18.69 -4.42 -6.93
N HIS A 108 18.63 -5.49 -6.14
CA HIS A 108 17.57 -6.48 -6.22
C HIS A 108 16.51 -6.13 -5.17
N GLN A 109 15.27 -5.96 -5.61
CA GLN A 109 14.13 -5.65 -4.77
C GLN A 109 13.16 -6.84 -4.77
N ARG A 110 12.60 -7.17 -3.61
CA ARG A 110 11.61 -8.22 -3.46
C ARG A 110 10.48 -7.73 -2.56
N LEU A 111 9.25 -7.89 -3.04
CA LEU A 111 8.04 -7.69 -2.25
C LEU A 111 7.42 -9.06 -1.99
N VAL A 112 7.25 -9.44 -0.72
CA VAL A 112 6.60 -10.70 -0.33
C VAL A 112 5.49 -10.40 0.65
N GLY A 113 4.30 -10.95 0.47
CA GLY A 113 3.24 -10.75 1.44
C GLY A 113 2.04 -11.65 1.24
N CYS A 114 1.15 -11.65 2.22
CA CYS A 114 -0.09 -12.39 2.19
C CYS A 114 -1.26 -11.50 2.63
N GLU A 115 -2.45 -11.87 2.16
CA GLU A 115 -3.68 -11.18 2.46
C GLU A 115 -4.63 -12.05 3.28
N LEU A 116 -5.41 -11.40 4.15
CA LEU A 116 -6.55 -11.96 4.86
C LEU A 116 -7.80 -11.22 4.42
N MET A 117 -8.75 -11.94 3.85
CA MET A 117 -10.02 -11.37 3.37
C MET A 117 -10.95 -11.11 4.56
N GLY A 118 -11.91 -10.20 4.39
CA GLY A 118 -12.79 -9.73 5.48
C GLY A 118 -13.68 -10.78 6.17
N ASN A 119 -13.79 -11.97 5.60
CA ASN A 119 -14.44 -13.14 6.20
C ASN A 119 -13.44 -14.09 6.88
N GLU A 120 -12.26 -13.59 7.23
CA GLU A 120 -11.11 -14.33 7.77
C GLU A 120 -10.64 -15.48 6.87
N LYS A 121 -11.06 -15.50 5.60
CA LYS A 121 -10.54 -16.45 4.62
C LYS A 121 -9.14 -16.01 4.24
N GLN A 122 -8.25 -16.99 4.26
CA GLN A 122 -6.90 -16.86 3.75
C GLN A 122 -6.92 -16.42 2.29
N GLY A 123 -6.31 -15.28 2.00
CA GLY A 123 -6.11 -14.76 0.66
C GLY A 123 -4.88 -15.38 -0.01
N GLN A 124 -4.34 -14.67 -0.99
CA GLN A 124 -3.18 -15.07 -1.76
C GLN A 124 -1.88 -14.63 -1.07
N LEU A 125 -0.81 -15.42 -1.25
CA LEU A 125 0.57 -14.97 -1.07
C LEU A 125 1.13 -14.53 -2.42
N MET A 126 1.81 -13.38 -2.42
CA MET A 126 2.46 -12.82 -3.59
C MET A 126 3.94 -12.61 -3.32
N ILE A 127 4.77 -12.91 -4.32
CA ILE A 127 6.18 -12.56 -4.40
C ILE A 127 6.39 -11.81 -5.70
N LYS A 128 6.91 -10.59 -5.62
CA LYS A 128 7.31 -9.80 -6.79
C LYS A 128 8.78 -9.46 -6.69
N GLU A 129 9.51 -9.63 -7.79
CA GLU A 129 10.94 -9.36 -7.87
C GLU A 129 11.22 -8.25 -8.89
N ALA A 130 12.22 -7.41 -8.61
CA ALA A 130 12.73 -6.41 -9.55
C ALA A 130 14.25 -6.29 -9.40
N PHE A 131 14.95 -5.95 -10.48
CA PHE A 131 16.40 -5.77 -10.49
C PHE A 131 16.72 -4.48 -11.21
N ASN A 132 17.44 -3.58 -10.54
CA ASN A 132 17.69 -2.20 -10.99
C ASN A 132 16.41 -1.46 -11.40
N GLY A 133 15.31 -1.67 -10.65
CA GLY A 133 14.00 -1.09 -10.93
C GLY A 133 13.25 -1.72 -12.12
N VAL A 134 13.83 -2.70 -12.80
CA VAL A 134 13.17 -3.43 -13.90
C VAL A 134 12.43 -4.65 -13.34
N ASP A 135 11.17 -4.80 -13.74
CA ASP A 135 10.30 -5.88 -13.30
C ASP A 135 10.84 -7.26 -13.69
N GLY A 136 11.13 -8.10 -12.69
CA GLY A 136 11.64 -9.46 -12.85
C GLY A 136 10.55 -10.53 -12.87
N GLY A 137 9.31 -10.16 -12.55
CA GLY A 137 8.16 -11.06 -12.57
C GLY A 137 7.49 -11.24 -11.23
N VAL A 138 6.45 -12.09 -11.23
CA VAL A 138 5.55 -12.29 -10.09
C VAL A 138 5.24 -13.77 -9.89
N LEU A 139 5.16 -14.18 -8.63
CA LEU A 139 4.64 -15.45 -8.17
C LEU A 139 3.42 -15.19 -7.30
N ASN A 140 2.32 -15.81 -7.67
CA ASN A 140 1.03 -15.74 -7.00
C ASN A 140 0.66 -17.15 -6.53
N PHE A 141 0.43 -17.32 -5.23
CA PHE A 141 0.20 -18.63 -4.63
C PHE A 141 -0.99 -18.63 -3.66
N ASN A 142 -1.88 -19.60 -3.85
CA ASN A 142 -2.83 -20.02 -2.84
C ASN A 142 -2.90 -21.56 -2.85
N LYS A 143 -3.64 -22.17 -1.93
CA LYS A 143 -3.70 -23.65 -1.81
C LYS A 143 -4.24 -24.37 -3.06
N LEU A 144 -4.90 -23.66 -3.98
CA LEU A 144 -5.50 -24.20 -5.19
C LEU A 144 -4.72 -23.84 -6.45
N GLN A 145 -3.93 -22.77 -6.43
CA GLN A 145 -3.31 -22.18 -7.61
C GLN A 145 -1.87 -21.74 -7.33
N TYR A 146 -1.00 -22.08 -8.27
CA TYR A 146 0.38 -21.61 -8.32
C TYR A 146 0.62 -20.99 -9.69
N ASN A 147 0.77 -19.66 -9.73
CA ASN A 147 0.96 -18.90 -10.96
C ASN A 147 2.31 -18.20 -10.87
N TYR A 148 3.29 -18.70 -11.62
CA TYR A 148 4.63 -18.11 -11.66
C TYR A 148 4.93 -17.58 -13.06
N HIS A 149 5.20 -16.28 -13.14
CA HIS A 149 5.48 -15.57 -14.39
C HIS A 149 6.79 -14.80 -14.27
N PRO A 150 7.96 -15.49 -14.37
CA PRO A 150 9.24 -14.82 -14.45
C PRO A 150 9.35 -14.06 -15.78
N LYS A 151 9.99 -12.89 -15.75
CA LYS A 151 10.30 -12.11 -16.96
C LYS A 151 11.69 -12.37 -17.51
N TRP A 152 12.54 -13.05 -16.75
CA TRP A 152 13.91 -13.37 -17.16
C TRP A 152 14.15 -14.89 -17.11
N PRO A 153 14.80 -15.47 -18.12
CA PRO A 153 15.10 -16.91 -18.16
C PRO A 153 15.88 -17.43 -16.94
N GLU A 154 16.75 -16.63 -16.31
CA GLU A 154 17.51 -17.01 -15.08
C GLU A 154 16.59 -17.25 -13.89
N LEU A 155 15.40 -16.66 -13.92
CA LEU A 155 14.45 -16.79 -12.86
C LEU A 155 13.61 -18.06 -13.00
N GLU A 156 13.55 -18.66 -14.19
CA GLU A 156 12.78 -19.86 -14.46
C GLU A 156 13.20 -21.03 -13.56
N PHE A 157 12.18 -21.79 -13.15
CA PHE A 157 12.37 -22.98 -12.33
C PHE A 157 12.16 -24.22 -13.18
N ASN A 158 13.09 -25.16 -13.07
CA ASN A 158 12.85 -26.52 -13.54
C ASN A 158 11.73 -27.18 -12.71
N GLN A 159 11.21 -28.31 -13.19
CA GLN A 159 10.09 -29.00 -12.56
C GLN A 159 10.36 -29.35 -11.08
N GLN A 160 11.56 -29.84 -10.78
CA GLN A 160 11.95 -30.21 -9.43
C GLN A 160 11.95 -28.99 -8.48
N ARG A 161 12.52 -27.85 -8.92
CA ARG A 161 12.56 -26.62 -8.14
C ARG A 161 11.17 -26.03 -7.95
N THR A 162 10.32 -26.07 -8.98
CA THR A 162 8.92 -25.66 -8.87
C THR A 162 8.21 -26.45 -7.76
N HIS A 163 8.39 -27.77 -7.70
CA HIS A 163 7.78 -28.60 -6.67
C HIS A 163 8.27 -28.23 -5.25
N TYR A 164 9.58 -28.05 -5.07
CA TYR A 164 10.13 -27.64 -3.76
C TYR A 164 9.65 -26.26 -3.32
N VAL A 165 9.59 -25.30 -4.24
CA VAL A 165 9.09 -23.94 -3.95
C VAL A 165 7.61 -24.01 -3.57
N GLN A 166 6.78 -24.72 -4.34
CA GLN A 166 5.36 -24.92 -4.01
C GLN A 166 5.18 -25.53 -2.62
N MET A 167 5.93 -26.58 -2.29
CA MET A 167 5.86 -27.22 -0.97
C MET A 167 6.28 -26.26 0.15
N GLY A 168 7.35 -25.49 -0.03
CA GLY A 168 7.79 -24.48 0.94
C GLY A 168 6.74 -23.38 1.14
N LEU A 169 6.12 -22.91 0.05
CA LEU A 169 5.04 -21.93 0.13
C LEU A 169 3.82 -22.47 0.89
N ASP A 170 3.39 -23.70 0.62
CA ASP A 170 2.23 -24.32 1.28
C ASP A 170 2.49 -24.65 2.75
N LYS A 171 3.64 -25.24 3.06
CA LYS A 171 3.92 -25.81 4.39
C LYS A 171 4.59 -24.85 5.36
N VAL A 172 5.25 -23.80 4.85
CA VAL A 172 6.07 -22.90 5.66
C VAL A 172 5.60 -21.46 5.51
N TYR A 173 5.80 -20.85 4.34
CA TYR A 173 5.69 -19.39 4.21
C TYR A 173 4.26 -18.86 4.32
N LEU A 174 3.28 -19.49 3.66
CA LEU A 174 1.89 -19.02 3.72
C LEU A 174 1.29 -19.20 5.14
N PRO A 175 1.45 -20.35 5.83
CA PRO A 175 1.04 -20.47 7.22
C PRO A 175 1.70 -19.47 8.16
N ILE A 176 3.03 -19.27 8.06
CA ILE A 176 3.77 -18.30 8.88
C ILE A 176 3.26 -16.88 8.63
N CYS A 177 3.08 -16.50 7.36
CA CYS A 177 2.62 -15.16 7.02
C CYS A 177 1.22 -14.89 7.55
N ILE A 178 0.27 -15.83 7.36
CA ILE A 178 -1.11 -15.67 7.82
C ILE A 178 -1.20 -15.67 9.35
N LYS A 179 -0.41 -16.51 10.04
CA LYS A 179 -0.32 -16.48 11.50
C LYS A 179 0.19 -15.11 11.96
N SER A 180 1.32 -14.66 11.41
CA SER A 180 1.94 -13.38 11.76
C SER A 180 1.00 -12.19 11.49
N LEU A 181 0.30 -12.19 10.35
CA LEU A 181 -0.71 -11.18 10.03
C LEU A 181 -1.80 -11.10 11.10
N LYS A 182 -2.38 -12.25 11.50
CA LYS A 182 -3.40 -12.30 12.57
C LYS A 182 -2.87 -11.79 13.91
N ASP A 183 -1.65 -12.16 14.25
CA ASP A 183 -1.02 -11.76 15.50
C ASP A 183 -0.74 -10.24 15.54
N TYR A 184 -0.19 -9.69 14.46
CA TYR A 184 0.00 -8.24 14.32
C TYR A 184 -1.33 -7.48 14.31
N LEU A 185 -2.37 -7.98 13.65
CA LEU A 185 -3.71 -7.37 13.68
C LEU A 185 -4.29 -7.33 15.08
N LYS A 186 -4.13 -8.40 15.86
CA LYS A 186 -4.59 -8.44 17.25
C LYS A 186 -3.85 -7.43 18.13
N LYS A 187 -2.55 -7.25 17.90
CA LYS A 187 -1.71 -6.32 18.65
C LYS A 187 -1.99 -4.86 18.31
N GLU A 188 -2.03 -4.58 17.00
CA GLU A 188 -2.13 -3.23 16.44
C GLU A 188 -3.57 -2.85 16.07
N GLU A 189 -4.58 -3.58 16.57
CA GLU A 189 -5.99 -3.38 16.20
C GLU A 189 -6.41 -1.91 16.32
N LYS A 190 -6.09 -1.28 17.46
CA LYS A 190 -6.42 0.14 17.69
C LYS A 190 -5.75 1.06 16.68
N LEU A 191 -4.53 0.73 16.26
CA LEU A 191 -3.75 1.53 15.33
C LEU A 191 -4.25 1.33 13.90
N VAL A 192 -4.43 0.09 13.45
CA VAL A 192 -4.91 -0.27 12.09
C VAL A 192 -6.35 0.16 11.87
N MET A 193 -7.21 0.02 12.87
CA MET A 193 -8.64 0.33 12.75
C MET A 193 -8.98 1.78 13.11
N ARG A 194 -7.99 2.61 13.48
CA ARG A 194 -8.25 4.01 13.81
C ARG A 194 -8.85 4.74 12.61
N LYS A 195 -9.66 5.75 12.91
CA LYS A 195 -10.23 6.65 11.91
C LYS A 195 -9.93 8.07 12.32
N VAL A 196 -9.14 8.77 11.52
CA VAL A 196 -8.79 10.17 11.77
C VAL A 196 -9.45 11.03 10.69
N HIS A 197 -10.21 12.03 11.14
CA HIS A 197 -10.97 12.90 10.25
C HIS A 197 -10.06 13.84 9.46
N PRO A 198 -10.29 14.02 8.14
CA PRO A 198 -9.56 14.99 7.35
C PRO A 198 -9.91 16.41 7.78
N ARG A 199 -8.90 17.27 7.80
CA ARG A 199 -9.08 18.72 7.75
C ARG A 199 -8.94 19.15 6.30
N VAL A 200 -9.92 19.91 5.81
CA VAL A 200 -9.94 20.39 4.42
C VAL A 200 -9.77 21.90 4.41
N ARG A 201 -8.94 22.38 3.50
CA ARG A 201 -8.74 23.82 3.23
C ARG A 201 -8.78 24.05 1.73
N LEU A 202 -9.49 25.10 1.36
CA LEU A 202 -9.42 25.69 0.04
C LEU A 202 -8.53 26.93 0.13
N ILE A 203 -7.46 26.96 -0.66
CA ILE A 203 -6.42 27.99 -0.62
C ILE A 203 -6.33 28.62 -2.00
N SER A 204 -6.41 29.94 -2.08
CA SER A 204 -6.11 30.71 -3.29
C SER A 204 -4.80 31.45 -3.08
N LYS A 205 -3.86 31.31 -4.01
CA LYS A 205 -2.60 32.05 -4.00
C LYS A 205 -2.34 32.62 -5.40
N GLU A 206 -2.00 33.89 -5.48
CA GLU A 206 -1.51 34.49 -6.73
C GLU A 206 -0.26 33.74 -7.19
N SER A 207 -0.23 33.38 -8.47
CA SER A 207 0.90 32.69 -9.06
C SER A 207 2.03 33.69 -9.29
N THR A 208 3.23 33.40 -8.79
CA THR A 208 4.41 34.23 -9.05
C THR A 208 4.95 34.05 -10.46
N ASP A 209 4.60 32.93 -11.11
CA ASP A 209 5.21 32.48 -12.36
C ASP A 209 4.24 32.58 -13.56
N SER A 210 2.99 32.97 -13.32
CA SER A 210 1.98 33.16 -14.37
C SER A 210 1.05 34.33 -14.00
N GLU A 211 0.56 35.08 -14.99
CA GLU A 211 -0.51 36.08 -14.79
C GLU A 211 -1.82 35.38 -14.40
N GLY A 212 -1.96 34.96 -13.15
CA GLY A 212 -3.10 34.17 -12.68
C GLY A 212 -3.00 33.76 -11.23
N SER A 213 -3.91 32.90 -10.80
CA SER A 213 -3.96 32.37 -9.44
C SER A 213 -3.97 30.86 -9.44
N LYS A 214 -3.60 30.27 -8.31
CA LYS A 214 -3.66 28.83 -8.07
C LYS A 214 -4.65 28.54 -6.96
N ILE A 215 -5.72 27.84 -7.31
CA ILE A 215 -6.71 27.33 -6.37
C ILE A 215 -6.26 25.93 -5.96
N THR A 216 -5.99 25.73 -4.67
CA THR A 216 -5.54 24.45 -4.11
C THR A 216 -6.55 23.96 -3.10
N CYS A 217 -7.15 22.80 -3.37
CA CYS A 217 -7.78 22.03 -2.30
C CYS A 217 -6.77 21.11 -1.62
N LEU A 218 -6.67 21.23 -0.30
CA LEU A 218 -5.82 20.43 0.55
C LEU A 218 -6.66 19.70 1.60
N ALA A 219 -6.61 18.37 1.59
CA ALA A 219 -7.02 17.54 2.71
C ALA A 219 -5.78 17.04 3.46
N PHE A 220 -5.78 17.08 4.78
CA PHE A 220 -4.63 16.64 5.59
C PHE A 220 -5.05 16.09 6.96
N GLY A 221 -4.15 15.31 7.57
CA GLY A 221 -4.34 14.75 8.91
C GLY A 221 -5.35 13.61 8.96
N PHE A 222 -5.57 12.89 7.86
CA PHE A 222 -6.55 11.80 7.80
C PHE A 222 -5.91 10.41 7.79
N TYR A 223 -6.68 9.41 8.23
CA TYR A 223 -6.34 8.00 8.16
C TYR A 223 -7.62 7.16 8.18
N PRO A 224 -7.79 6.13 7.32
CA PRO A 224 -6.78 5.50 6.45
C PRO A 224 -6.41 6.31 5.18
N ARG A 225 -5.42 5.82 4.41
CA ARG A 225 -4.87 6.52 3.23
C ARG A 225 -5.90 6.92 2.17
N HIS A 226 -6.97 6.15 2.00
CA HIS A 226 -7.93 6.34 0.91
C HIS A 226 -8.94 7.45 1.23
N ILE A 227 -8.88 8.52 0.45
CA ILE A 227 -9.79 9.66 0.49
C ILE A 227 -10.18 10.03 -0.94
N ASN A 228 -11.44 10.44 -1.15
CA ASN A 228 -11.86 11.05 -2.40
C ASN A 228 -11.91 12.56 -2.20
N LEU A 229 -11.07 13.29 -2.96
CA LEU A 229 -11.02 14.75 -2.95
C LEU A 229 -11.39 15.27 -4.34
N THR A 230 -12.37 16.17 -4.39
CA THR A 230 -12.89 16.75 -5.64
C THR A 230 -12.88 18.26 -5.54
N LEU A 231 -12.27 18.92 -6.52
CA LEU A 231 -12.39 20.37 -6.70
C LEU A 231 -13.55 20.64 -7.67
N LEU A 232 -14.50 21.46 -7.23
CA LEU A 232 -15.65 21.89 -8.01
C LEU A 232 -15.46 23.35 -8.45
N ARG A 233 -15.90 23.65 -9.67
CA ARG A 233 -16.05 25.00 -10.23
C ARG A 233 -17.53 25.18 -10.59
N ASP A 234 -18.19 26.12 -9.94
CA ASP A 234 -19.64 26.38 -10.09
C ASP A 234 -20.50 25.11 -9.91
N GLY A 235 -20.11 24.26 -8.96
CA GLY A 235 -20.78 23.00 -8.65
C GLY A 235 -20.42 21.83 -9.58
N GLN A 236 -19.61 22.03 -10.62
CA GLN A 236 -19.16 20.97 -11.53
C GLN A 236 -17.74 20.51 -11.22
N PRO A 237 -17.44 19.19 -11.25
CA PRO A 237 -16.08 18.68 -11.08
C PRO A 237 -15.13 19.20 -12.16
N VAL A 238 -13.98 19.73 -11.73
CA VAL A 238 -12.87 20.07 -12.63
C VAL A 238 -12.23 18.79 -13.17
N ALA A 239 -11.88 18.75 -14.45
CA ALA A 239 -11.32 17.54 -15.05
C ALA A 239 -9.92 17.23 -14.48
N GLU A 240 -9.60 15.95 -14.25
CA GLU A 240 -8.34 15.55 -13.62
C GLU A 240 -7.09 16.01 -14.41
N HIS A 241 -7.18 16.16 -15.73
CA HIS A 241 -6.06 16.61 -16.56
C HIS A 241 -5.75 18.12 -16.42
N GLU A 242 -6.70 18.91 -15.90
CA GLU A 242 -6.49 20.33 -15.56
C GLU A 242 -5.87 20.49 -14.16
N LEU A 243 -5.87 19.42 -13.36
CA LEU A 243 -5.43 19.44 -11.98
C LEU A 243 -3.98 18.95 -11.84
N THR A 244 -3.26 19.61 -10.95
CA THR A 244 -1.94 19.15 -10.48
C THR A 244 -2.05 18.54 -9.09
N GLY A 245 -1.27 17.49 -8.82
CA GLY A 245 -1.33 16.73 -7.58
C GLY A 245 -2.12 15.43 -7.72
N GLY A 246 -3.06 15.17 -6.81
CA GLY A 246 -3.94 13.99 -6.84
C GLY A 246 -3.38 12.74 -6.18
N GLN A 247 -2.09 12.71 -5.82
CA GLN A 247 -1.49 11.61 -5.06
C GLN A 247 -1.53 11.88 -3.54
N SER A 248 -1.96 10.88 -2.77
CA SER A 248 -1.91 10.89 -1.31
C SER A 248 -0.48 10.65 -0.81
N LEU A 249 0.02 11.58 0.00
CA LEU A 249 1.36 11.57 0.60
C LEU A 249 1.29 11.27 2.10
N PRO A 250 2.24 10.49 2.64
CA PRO A 250 2.31 10.23 4.08
C PRO A 250 2.86 11.43 4.87
N ASN A 251 2.44 11.55 6.12
CA ASN A 251 3.00 12.45 7.13
C ASN A 251 3.81 11.64 8.16
N GLY A 252 4.71 12.32 8.89
CA GLY A 252 5.53 11.69 9.93
C GLY A 252 4.76 11.17 11.15
N ASP A 253 3.50 11.60 11.32
CA ASP A 253 2.59 11.20 12.40
C ASP A 253 1.66 10.05 12.02
N ARG A 254 1.98 9.33 10.92
CA ARG A 254 1.17 8.21 10.38
C ARG A 254 -0.22 8.65 9.88
N THR A 255 -0.41 9.92 9.55
CA THR A 255 -1.58 10.41 8.79
C THR A 255 -1.21 10.68 7.33
N TYR A 256 -2.19 11.05 6.53
CA TYR A 256 -2.01 11.37 5.12
C TYR A 256 -2.43 12.80 4.79
N GLN A 257 -1.94 13.27 3.65
CA GLN A 257 -2.35 14.51 3.01
C GLN A 257 -2.55 14.30 1.50
N LEU A 258 -3.50 15.02 0.91
CA LEU A 258 -3.76 15.01 -0.52
C LEU A 258 -4.08 16.43 -0.98
N ARG A 259 -3.44 16.85 -2.08
CA ARG A 259 -3.69 18.15 -2.71
C ARG A 259 -4.13 17.99 -4.15
N LYS A 260 -5.12 18.78 -4.57
CA LYS A 260 -5.50 18.99 -5.97
C LYS A 260 -5.51 20.48 -6.24
N SER A 261 -4.76 20.92 -7.26
CA SER A 261 -4.61 22.34 -7.55
C SER A 261 -4.92 22.65 -9.01
N LEU A 262 -5.69 23.71 -9.22
CA LEU A 262 -6.05 24.28 -10.51
C LEU A 262 -5.33 25.63 -10.68
N THR A 263 -4.68 25.83 -11.82
CA THR A 263 -4.19 27.15 -12.22
C THR A 263 -5.27 27.85 -13.03
N ILE A 264 -5.61 29.08 -12.67
CA ILE A 264 -6.62 29.90 -13.33
C ILE A 264 -5.99 31.18 -13.87
N SER A 265 -6.45 31.62 -15.04
CA SER A 265 -5.94 32.83 -15.70
C SER A 265 -6.54 34.11 -15.11
N VAL A 266 -5.94 35.28 -15.37
CA VAL A 266 -6.55 36.59 -15.00
C VAL A 266 -7.96 36.76 -15.58
N GLN A 267 -8.20 36.28 -16.81
CA GLN A 267 -9.51 36.39 -17.44
C GLN A 267 -10.57 35.57 -16.67
N GLU A 268 -10.18 34.39 -16.22
CA GLU A 268 -11.04 33.49 -15.46
C GLU A 268 -11.33 34.03 -14.05
N LEU A 269 -10.35 34.69 -13.42
CA LEU A 269 -10.55 35.42 -12.17
C LEU A 269 -11.63 36.52 -12.29
N ARG A 270 -11.76 37.15 -13.46
CA ARG A 270 -12.82 38.16 -13.71
C ARG A 270 -14.21 37.52 -13.81
N GLY A 271 -14.29 36.24 -14.16
CA GLY A 271 -15.53 35.48 -14.31
C GLY A 271 -16.29 35.22 -13.00
N ARG A 272 -15.70 35.50 -11.83
CA ARG A 272 -16.30 35.28 -10.49
C ARG A 272 -16.84 33.85 -10.30
N HIS A 273 -16.06 32.85 -10.68
CA HIS A 273 -16.37 31.45 -10.42
C HIS A 273 -16.35 31.14 -8.91
N HIS A 274 -17.26 30.28 -8.48
CA HIS A 274 -17.30 29.76 -7.13
C HIS A 274 -16.60 28.41 -7.06
N TYR A 275 -15.59 28.31 -6.20
CA TYR A 275 -14.82 27.08 -6.02
C TYR A 275 -15.21 26.41 -4.71
N THR A 276 -15.46 25.10 -4.79
CA THR A 276 -15.74 24.27 -3.61
C THR A 276 -14.82 23.07 -3.62
N CYS A 277 -14.31 22.71 -2.46
CA CYS A 277 -13.66 21.42 -2.28
C CYS A 277 -14.54 20.46 -1.49
N THR A 278 -14.76 19.29 -2.07
CA THR A 278 -15.51 18.19 -1.45
C THR A 278 -14.56 17.06 -1.09
N ALA A 279 -14.67 16.57 0.14
CA ALA A 279 -13.96 15.38 0.61
C ALA A 279 -14.93 14.31 1.11
N THR A 280 -14.70 13.05 0.74
CA THR A 280 -15.32 11.88 1.36
C THR A 280 -14.26 10.89 1.84
N HIS A 281 -14.43 10.39 3.05
CA HIS A 281 -13.43 9.58 3.75
C HIS A 281 -14.11 8.60 4.71
N LEU A 282 -13.52 7.43 4.93
CA LEU A 282 -14.09 6.35 5.74
C LEU A 282 -14.36 6.73 7.21
N SER A 283 -13.71 7.79 7.70
CA SER A 283 -13.95 8.32 9.04
C SER A 283 -15.24 9.11 9.17
N MET A 284 -15.85 9.53 8.07
CA MET A 284 -16.96 10.49 8.05
C MET A 284 -18.27 9.83 7.64
N ASP A 285 -19.36 10.20 8.29
CA ASP A 285 -20.71 9.77 7.88
C ASP A 285 -21.24 10.58 6.68
N ASN A 286 -20.79 11.85 6.56
CA ASN A 286 -21.19 12.78 5.53
C ASN A 286 -19.97 13.34 4.79
N LYS A 287 -20.18 13.87 3.58
CA LYS A 287 -19.16 14.61 2.85
C LYS A 287 -18.83 15.94 3.55
N LEU A 288 -17.58 16.38 3.44
CA LEU A 288 -17.14 17.69 3.90
C LEU A 288 -16.96 18.62 2.70
N ASP A 289 -17.70 19.72 2.68
CA ASP A 289 -17.63 20.76 1.64
C ASP A 289 -17.03 22.04 2.22
N VAL A 290 -16.01 22.58 1.55
CA VAL A 290 -15.35 23.85 1.90
C VAL A 290 -15.34 24.75 0.67
N SER A 291 -16.04 25.88 0.74
CA SER A 291 -16.16 26.83 -0.36
C SER A 291 -15.34 28.10 -0.12
N TRP A 292 -15.01 28.79 -1.21
CA TRP A 292 -14.39 30.12 -1.21
C TRP A 292 -15.42 31.19 -1.58
#